data_AF-A0A4X1UBF6-F1
#
_entry.id   AF-A0A4X1UBF6-F1
#
_cell.length_a   1.000
_cell.length_b   1.000
_cell.length_c   1.000
_cell.angle_alpha   90.00
_cell.angle_beta   90.00
_cell.angle_gamma   90.00
#
_symmetry.space_group_name_H-M   'P 1'
#
loop_
_entity.id
_entity.type
_entity.pdbx_description
1 polymer ?
#
loop_
_entity_poly.entity_id
_entity_poly.type
_entity_poly.pdbx_seq_one_letter_code
_entity_poly.pdbx_strand_id
1 'polypeptide(L)'
;MSLRFSSGSRHICLRSGAGSLRPSSGGTGFASSNICSSSSAGSGFSNALGGGLGSASVGSHAGGTLGSAACAGFAGSEGGLLSGNEKVTMQNLNDRLASYLDNVRALEEANADLERKIKGWYEQHGPSSCRGLDHDTSRYHPTIEDLKNKIISSTTANANIILQIDNARLAADDFRLKYENELALHQNTEADINGLRQVLDELTLCRTDQELQYESLSEEMTYLKKNHDEEMRALQCAAGGNVNVELNAAPGVDLTVLLKNMRAEYEALAEQNRRDAEAGFHEKSATLQQQISDDAGAATSARSELTEMKRSLQTLDIELQSLLATKHSLECSLSETEGNYCAQLAQIQAQIGALEEQLHQVRTETEGQKLEYEQLLDIKVHLEKEIETYCLLIDGDGNSCSKSKGFGSGNSGNSSKDLSKTTLIKTVVEEIDQRGRVLSSRVQSIEEKTSKVTNGKTEQRLPF
;
A
#
# COMPACT_ATOMS: atom_id res chain seq x y z
N MET A 1 -8.98 88.10 39.53
CA MET A 1 -9.47 88.40 38.19
C MET A 1 -10.60 87.44 37.88
N SER A 2 -11.81 87.99 37.74
CA SER A 2 -13.03 87.27 37.41
C SER A 2 -13.07 86.92 35.93
N LEU A 3 -13.40 85.69 35.57
CA LEU A 3 -14.28 85.41 34.43
C LEU A 3 -15.14 84.18 34.76
N ARG A 4 -16.45 84.40 34.74
CA ARG A 4 -17.54 83.42 34.87
C ARG A 4 -18.16 83.15 33.49
N PHE A 5 -18.95 82.06 33.47
CA PHE A 5 -20.04 81.69 32.55
C PHE A 5 -19.59 81.05 31.22
N SER A 6 -20.28 80.05 30.65
CA SER A 6 -21.67 79.61 30.78
C SER A 6 -21.76 78.17 30.24
N SER A 7 -22.41 77.23 30.93
CA SER A 7 -23.81 76.78 30.71
C SER A 7 -24.10 76.09 29.38
N GLY A 8 -24.62 74.86 29.45
CA GLY A 8 -25.16 74.14 28.29
C GLY A 8 -25.63 72.71 28.57
N SER A 9 -26.52 72.53 29.54
CA SER A 9 -27.32 71.30 29.70
C SER A 9 -28.52 71.31 28.73
N ARG A 10 -28.81 70.17 28.07
CA ARG A 10 -30.17 69.66 27.88
C ARG A 10 -30.22 68.22 27.36
N HIS A 11 -31.28 67.58 27.83
CA HIS A 11 -31.66 66.17 27.88
C HIS A 11 -32.53 65.72 26.68
N ILE A 12 -32.72 64.39 26.56
CA ILE A 12 -33.88 63.62 26.03
C ILE A 12 -33.83 63.04 24.59
N CYS A 13 -33.52 61.73 24.57
CA CYS A 13 -34.27 60.56 24.07
C CYS A 13 -34.74 60.36 22.60
N LEU A 14 -34.51 59.10 22.19
CA LEU A 14 -35.33 58.15 21.41
C LEU A 14 -35.10 57.97 19.90
N ARG A 15 -34.57 56.75 19.61
CA ARG A 15 -35.10 55.70 18.72
C ARG A 15 -34.52 55.52 17.30
N SER A 16 -34.02 54.30 17.09
CA SER A 16 -33.98 53.43 15.90
C SER A 16 -33.58 54.00 14.53
N GLY A 17 -32.53 53.41 13.95
CA GLY A 17 -32.26 53.46 12.51
C GLY A 17 -31.21 52.42 12.12
N ALA A 18 -31.60 51.50 11.24
CA ALA A 18 -30.82 50.35 10.79
C ALA A 18 -29.56 50.73 9.99
N GLY A 19 -28.56 49.84 10.02
CA GLY A 19 -27.34 49.96 9.22
C GLY A 19 -26.58 48.64 9.13
N SER A 20 -27.26 47.56 8.72
CA SER A 20 -26.62 46.31 8.32
C SER A 20 -26.28 46.39 6.83
N LEU A 21 -24.99 46.42 6.49
CA LEU A 21 -24.50 46.32 5.12
C LEU A 21 -24.01 44.87 4.88
N ARG A 22 -24.89 44.10 4.25
CA ARG A 22 -24.60 42.99 3.32
C ARG A 22 -25.03 43.54 1.94
N PRO A 23 -24.44 43.20 0.75
CA PRO A 23 -23.97 41.85 0.38
C PRO A 23 -22.78 41.76 -0.61
N SER A 24 -22.24 40.54 -0.78
CA SER A 24 -22.14 39.97 -2.14
C SER A 24 -22.04 38.44 -2.06
N SER A 25 -23.11 37.80 -2.49
CA SER A 25 -23.18 36.39 -2.85
C SER A 25 -22.74 36.23 -4.30
N GLY A 26 -21.55 35.69 -4.53
CA GLY A 26 -21.08 35.23 -5.83
C GLY A 26 -20.85 33.74 -5.77
N GLY A 27 -21.75 32.98 -6.40
CA GLY A 27 -21.66 31.53 -6.50
C GLY A 27 -20.56 31.07 -7.44
N THR A 28 -19.87 30.02 -7.02
CA THR A 28 -19.22 29.03 -7.89
C THR A 28 -19.63 27.69 -7.26
N GLY A 29 -20.37 26.80 -7.92
CA GLY A 29 -20.13 26.27 -9.26
C GLY A 29 -19.43 24.92 -9.12
N PHE A 30 -20.05 23.97 -8.41
CA PHE A 30 -19.62 22.58 -8.41
C PHE A 30 -20.13 21.91 -9.69
N ALA A 31 -19.22 21.61 -10.61
CA ALA A 31 -19.47 20.65 -11.68
C ALA A 31 -18.15 20.03 -12.15
N SER A 32 -18.13 18.68 -12.07
CA SER A 32 -17.36 17.75 -12.91
C SER A 32 -15.84 17.74 -12.71
N SER A 33 -15.10 16.65 -12.76
CA SER A 33 -15.33 15.22 -12.97
C SER A 33 -13.92 14.60 -13.00
N ASN A 34 -13.67 13.47 -12.34
CA ASN A 34 -13.14 12.27 -12.98
C ASN A 34 -12.55 11.28 -11.98
N ILE A 35 -13.01 10.05 -12.20
CA ILE A 35 -12.52 8.77 -11.72
C ILE A 35 -11.14 8.52 -12.34
N CYS A 36 -10.17 8.15 -11.51
CA CYS A 36 -8.92 7.50 -11.92
C CYS A 36 -8.74 6.30 -10.98
N SER A 37 -9.33 5.16 -11.28
CA SER A 37 -8.66 4.04 -11.95
C SER A 37 -7.39 3.60 -11.22
N SER A 38 -7.58 2.70 -10.25
CA SER A 38 -6.57 1.73 -9.86
C SER A 38 -6.33 0.78 -11.04
N SER A 39 -5.11 0.75 -11.54
CA SER A 39 -4.64 -0.30 -12.45
C SER A 39 -3.17 -0.58 -12.13
N SER A 40 -2.98 -1.53 -11.22
CA SER A 40 -1.73 -2.25 -11.05
C SER A 40 -1.52 -3.16 -12.26
N ALA A 41 -0.80 -2.68 -13.26
CA ALA A 41 -0.23 -3.51 -14.32
C ALA A 41 1.28 -3.58 -14.08
N GLY A 42 1.71 -4.59 -13.32
CA GLY A 42 3.11 -4.98 -13.26
C GLY A 42 3.48 -5.76 -14.53
N SER A 43 4.24 -5.15 -15.43
CA SER A 43 4.95 -5.87 -16.49
C SER A 43 6.39 -6.15 -16.03
N GLY A 44 6.61 -7.36 -15.52
CA GLY A 44 7.94 -7.90 -15.32
C GLY A 44 8.56 -8.20 -16.68
N PHE A 45 9.61 -7.45 -17.04
CA PHE A 45 10.52 -7.82 -18.12
C PHE A 45 11.64 -8.67 -17.53
N SER A 46 11.58 -9.98 -17.75
CA SER A 46 12.67 -10.91 -17.45
C SER A 46 13.52 -11.10 -18.70
N ASN A 47 14.74 -10.54 -18.67
CA ASN A 47 15.81 -10.90 -19.59
C ASN A 47 16.26 -12.34 -19.28
N ALA A 48 16.24 -13.22 -20.29
CA ALA A 48 16.94 -14.50 -20.23
C ALA A 48 18.06 -14.52 -21.28
N LEU A 49 19.28 -14.33 -20.78
CA LEU A 49 20.53 -14.72 -21.43
C LEU A 49 20.64 -16.24 -21.36
N GLY A 50 20.99 -16.90 -22.47
CA GLY A 50 21.25 -18.33 -22.47
C GLY A 50 21.52 -18.88 -23.87
N GLY A 51 22.76 -18.77 -24.32
CA GLY A 51 23.26 -19.52 -25.48
C GLY A 51 23.49 -20.99 -25.12
N GLY A 52 23.27 -21.88 -26.08
CA GLY A 52 23.54 -23.30 -25.95
C GLY A 52 23.40 -24.00 -27.30
N LEU A 53 24.55 -24.24 -27.93
CA LEU A 53 24.75 -24.93 -29.20
C LEU A 53 24.40 -26.42 -29.07
N GLY A 54 23.79 -27.02 -30.10
CA GLY A 54 23.57 -28.46 -30.18
C GLY A 54 23.01 -28.88 -31.52
N SER A 55 23.88 -29.38 -32.39
CA SER A 55 23.65 -29.81 -33.77
C SER A 55 23.30 -31.30 -33.86
N ALA A 56 22.37 -31.66 -34.76
CA ALA A 56 22.34 -32.86 -35.62
C ALA A 56 20.96 -32.90 -36.32
N SER A 57 20.82 -32.54 -37.60
CA SER A 57 21.06 -33.33 -38.83
C SER A 57 20.26 -34.63 -38.91
N VAL A 58 19.21 -34.65 -39.75
CA VAL A 58 19.12 -35.46 -40.99
C VAL A 58 17.72 -35.23 -41.59
N GLY A 59 17.71 -34.74 -42.82
CA GLY A 59 16.52 -34.66 -43.65
C GLY A 59 16.99 -34.62 -45.08
N SER A 60 16.93 -35.76 -45.78
CA SER A 60 16.97 -35.78 -47.23
C SER A 60 16.11 -36.92 -47.73
N HIS A 61 15.13 -36.49 -48.50
CA HIS A 61 14.13 -37.29 -49.17
C HIS A 61 14.76 -38.12 -50.30
N ALA A 62 14.06 -39.22 -50.57
CA ALA A 62 14.01 -39.97 -51.83
C ALA A 62 14.25 -39.09 -53.07
N GLY A 63 14.80 -39.57 -54.17
CA GLY A 63 14.90 -40.92 -54.71
C GLY A 63 14.94 -40.74 -56.23
N GLY A 64 15.82 -41.43 -56.92
CA GLY A 64 16.03 -41.25 -58.36
C GLY A 64 16.76 -42.44 -58.95
N THR A 65 16.09 -43.58 -59.01
CA THR A 65 16.58 -44.79 -59.66
C THR A 65 16.41 -44.65 -61.17
N LEU A 66 17.53 -44.56 -61.88
CA LEU A 66 17.66 -44.92 -63.29
C LEU A 66 18.19 -46.34 -63.36
N GLY A 67 17.57 -47.20 -64.17
CA GLY A 67 18.15 -48.51 -64.50
C GLY A 67 17.11 -49.53 -64.92
N SER A 68 16.87 -49.64 -66.23
CA SER A 68 16.37 -50.88 -66.81
C SER A 68 17.02 -51.12 -68.18
N ALA A 69 17.88 -52.14 -68.16
CA ALA A 69 18.15 -53.15 -69.18
C ALA A 69 18.26 -52.74 -70.65
N ALA A 70 19.51 -52.74 -71.12
CA ALA A 70 19.84 -53.14 -72.48
C ALA A 70 20.20 -54.64 -72.47
N CYS A 71 19.35 -55.46 -73.09
CA CYS A 71 19.70 -56.82 -73.51
C CYS A 71 19.32 -56.96 -75.00
N ALA A 72 20.18 -56.44 -75.87
CA ALA A 72 20.19 -56.76 -77.28
C ALA A 72 21.05 -58.02 -77.45
N GLY A 73 20.44 -59.09 -77.99
CA GLY A 73 21.13 -60.36 -78.22
C GLY A 73 22.06 -60.33 -79.42
N PHE A 74 22.91 -61.36 -79.54
CA PHE A 74 23.23 -62.03 -80.81
C PHE A 74 24.10 -63.26 -80.58
N ALA A 75 23.81 -64.32 -81.35
CA ALA A 75 24.65 -65.44 -81.79
C ALA A 75 25.33 -66.34 -80.73
N GLY A 76 25.45 -67.64 -80.90
CA GLY A 76 25.44 -68.42 -82.14
C GLY A 76 26.72 -69.27 -82.19
N SER A 77 26.55 -70.48 -82.72
CA SER A 77 27.58 -71.44 -83.12
C SER A 77 28.18 -72.34 -82.04
N GLU A 78 27.74 -73.59 -82.12
CA GLU A 78 28.50 -74.78 -81.78
C GLU A 78 29.91 -74.75 -82.38
N GLY A 79 30.86 -75.39 -81.69
CA GLY A 79 32.13 -75.79 -82.28
C GLY A 79 33.24 -76.08 -81.28
N GLY A 80 33.57 -77.36 -81.10
CA GLY A 80 34.97 -77.76 -80.93
C GLY A 80 35.43 -78.20 -79.54
N LEU A 81 35.38 -79.51 -79.33
CA LEU A 81 36.01 -80.28 -78.26
C LEU A 81 37.56 -80.18 -78.28
N LEU A 82 38.12 -79.99 -77.07
CA LEU A 82 39.34 -80.60 -76.50
C LEU A 82 40.75 -80.12 -76.93
N SER A 83 41.52 -79.77 -75.89
CA SER A 83 43.00 -79.74 -75.77
C SER A 83 43.70 -78.36 -75.83
N GLY A 84 43.54 -77.54 -74.77
CA GLY A 84 44.31 -76.29 -74.55
C GLY A 84 43.97 -75.47 -73.29
N ASN A 85 43.48 -76.11 -72.22
CA ASN A 85 42.61 -75.46 -71.22
C ASN A 85 43.24 -74.47 -70.20
N GLU A 86 44.56 -74.44 -69.97
CA GLU A 86 45.12 -73.54 -68.93
C GLU A 86 45.42 -72.14 -69.46
N LYS A 87 45.90 -72.03 -70.70
CA LYS A 87 46.27 -70.73 -71.28
C LYS A 87 45.05 -69.89 -71.65
N VAL A 88 43.98 -70.52 -72.15
CA VAL A 88 42.73 -69.83 -72.52
C VAL A 88 41.93 -69.40 -71.28
N THR A 89 41.96 -70.18 -70.19
CA THR A 89 41.36 -69.78 -68.92
C THR A 89 42.12 -68.61 -68.29
N MET A 90 43.46 -68.62 -68.34
CA MET A 90 44.28 -67.47 -67.94
C MET A 90 44.06 -66.24 -68.82
N GLN A 91 43.85 -66.41 -70.13
CA GLN A 91 43.49 -65.32 -71.04
C GLN A 91 42.13 -64.71 -70.65
N ASN A 92 41.11 -65.54 -70.41
CA ASN A 92 39.78 -65.08 -70.00
C ASN A 92 39.80 -64.34 -68.65
N LEU A 93 40.58 -64.84 -67.68
CA LEU A 93 40.81 -64.16 -66.40
C LEU A 93 41.51 -62.81 -66.59
N ASN A 94 42.53 -62.74 -67.44
CA ASN A 94 43.22 -61.50 -67.76
C ASN A 94 42.33 -60.52 -68.52
N ASP A 95 41.50 -60.98 -69.47
CA ASP A 95 40.55 -60.14 -70.21
C ASP A 95 39.46 -59.60 -69.27
N ARG A 96 39.04 -60.41 -68.29
CA ARG A 96 38.09 -60.01 -67.25
C ARG A 96 38.71 -59.05 -66.23
N LEU A 97 39.99 -59.22 -65.88
CA LEU A 97 40.75 -58.26 -65.07
C LEU A 97 40.95 -56.95 -65.82
N ALA A 98 41.30 -56.99 -67.11
CA ALA A 98 41.42 -55.80 -67.95
C ALA A 98 40.08 -55.06 -68.03
N SER A 99 38.98 -55.78 -68.26
CA SER A 99 37.62 -55.22 -68.22
C SER A 99 37.26 -54.64 -66.85
N TYR A 100 37.70 -55.25 -65.75
CA TYR A 100 37.50 -54.72 -64.40
C TYR A 100 38.32 -53.44 -64.17
N LEU A 101 39.58 -53.41 -64.60
CA LEU A 101 40.44 -52.22 -64.50
C LEU A 101 39.91 -51.06 -65.36
N ASP A 102 39.38 -51.34 -66.55
CA ASP A 102 38.77 -50.33 -67.40
C ASP A 102 37.46 -49.79 -66.78
N ASN A 103 36.65 -50.67 -66.17
CA ASN A 103 35.47 -50.24 -65.41
C ASN A 103 35.84 -49.41 -64.16
N VAL A 104 36.91 -49.76 -63.45
CA VAL A 104 37.41 -48.97 -62.31
C VAL A 104 37.85 -47.58 -62.77
N ARG A 105 38.60 -47.48 -63.88
CA ARG A 105 38.98 -46.17 -64.43
C ARG A 105 37.77 -45.34 -64.86
N ALA A 106 36.78 -45.96 -65.49
CA ALA A 106 35.54 -45.27 -65.89
C ALA A 106 34.76 -44.76 -64.67
N LEU A 107 34.73 -45.53 -63.57
CA LEU A 107 34.12 -45.11 -62.31
C LEU A 107 34.91 -44.00 -61.61
N GLU A 108 36.24 -44.05 -61.64
CA GLU A 108 37.11 -42.99 -61.12
C GLU A 108 36.90 -41.67 -61.88
N GLU A 109 36.79 -41.72 -63.21
CA GLU A 109 36.51 -40.55 -64.05
C GLU A 109 35.12 -39.98 -63.77
N ALA A 110 34.09 -40.84 -63.68
CA ALA A 110 32.73 -40.42 -63.34
C ALA A 110 32.64 -39.80 -61.94
N ASN A 111 33.37 -40.35 -60.95
CA ASN A 111 33.45 -39.76 -59.61
C ASN A 111 34.14 -38.40 -59.63
N ALA A 112 35.26 -38.25 -60.35
CA ALA A 112 35.95 -36.97 -60.48
C ALA A 112 35.06 -35.90 -61.13
N ASP A 113 34.22 -36.29 -62.08
CA ASP A 113 33.22 -35.41 -62.70
C ASP A 113 32.09 -35.02 -61.76
N LEU A 114 31.60 -35.95 -60.94
CA LEU A 114 30.59 -35.67 -59.91
C LEU A 114 31.14 -34.75 -58.82
N GLU A 115 32.36 -34.97 -58.35
CA GLU A 115 33.04 -34.07 -57.40
C GLU A 115 33.16 -32.65 -57.96
N ARG A 116 33.50 -32.51 -59.24
CA ARG A 116 33.56 -31.20 -59.90
C ARG A 116 32.19 -30.51 -59.95
N LYS A 117 31.13 -31.26 -60.23
CA LYS A 117 29.74 -30.76 -60.23
C LYS A 117 29.28 -30.35 -58.83
N ILE A 118 29.59 -31.14 -57.80
CA ILE A 118 29.27 -30.83 -56.40
C ILE A 118 30.00 -29.56 -55.98
N LYS A 119 31.29 -29.46 -56.29
CA LYS A 119 32.08 -28.25 -55.98
C LYS A 119 31.53 -27.01 -56.68
N GLY A 120 31.20 -27.12 -57.97
CA GLY A 120 30.55 -26.04 -58.72
C GLY A 120 29.18 -25.65 -58.15
N TRP A 121 28.40 -26.62 -57.69
CA TRP A 121 27.11 -26.38 -57.04
C TRP A 121 27.29 -25.63 -55.71
N TYR A 122 28.27 -26.01 -54.88
CA TYR A 122 28.57 -25.28 -53.65
C TYR A 122 29.18 -23.90 -53.88
N GLU A 123 29.88 -23.66 -54.98
CA GLU A 123 30.35 -22.29 -55.32
C GLU A 123 29.18 -21.41 -55.79
N GLN A 124 28.21 -21.96 -56.52
CA GLN A 124 27.05 -21.23 -57.03
C GLN A 124 25.92 -21.06 -56.01
N HIS A 125 25.73 -22.03 -55.12
CA HIS A 125 24.65 -22.08 -54.13
C HIS A 125 25.16 -22.09 -52.68
N GLY A 126 26.47 -21.94 -52.49
CA GLY A 126 27.07 -21.83 -51.17
C GLY A 126 26.58 -20.59 -50.43
N PRO A 127 26.80 -20.54 -49.11
CA PRO A 127 26.29 -19.49 -48.22
C PRO A 127 26.67 -18.07 -48.66
N SER A 128 27.73 -17.93 -49.47
CA SER A 128 28.22 -16.65 -49.99
C SER A 128 27.47 -16.13 -51.24
N SER A 129 26.70 -16.98 -51.94
CA SER A 129 25.91 -16.60 -53.12
C SER A 129 24.54 -16.01 -52.74
N CYS A 130 24.06 -16.31 -51.52
CA CYS A 130 22.90 -15.68 -50.89
C CYS A 130 23.19 -14.26 -50.37
N ARG A 131 24.00 -13.46 -51.10
CA ARG A 131 24.32 -12.06 -50.76
C ARG A 131 23.12 -11.09 -50.89
N GLY A 132 21.91 -11.62 -51.10
CA GLY A 132 20.67 -10.86 -51.23
C GLY A 132 19.69 -11.00 -50.07
N LEU A 133 19.89 -11.99 -49.17
CA LEU A 133 19.02 -12.17 -47.99
C LEU A 133 19.68 -11.65 -46.69
N ASP A 134 20.99 -11.43 -46.70
CA ASP A 134 21.69 -10.57 -45.73
C ASP A 134 21.60 -9.09 -46.12
N HIS A 135 20.51 -8.71 -46.81
CA HIS A 135 20.24 -7.33 -47.18
C HIS A 135 19.85 -6.52 -45.93
N ASP A 136 20.84 -5.78 -45.42
CA ASP A 136 20.66 -4.53 -44.70
C ASP A 136 20.01 -4.57 -43.30
N THR A 137 20.21 -5.62 -42.50
CA THR A 137 19.93 -5.49 -41.05
C THR A 137 20.94 -4.53 -40.39
N SER A 138 22.16 -4.44 -40.94
CA SER A 138 23.23 -3.50 -40.55
C SER A 138 22.81 -2.04 -40.52
N ARG A 139 21.89 -1.59 -41.39
CA ARG A 139 21.46 -0.19 -41.46
C ARG A 139 20.51 0.20 -40.32
N TYR A 140 19.77 -0.77 -39.79
CA TYR A 140 18.80 -0.55 -38.71
C TYR A 140 19.45 -0.65 -37.33
N HIS A 141 20.57 -1.37 -37.20
CA HIS A 141 21.32 -1.46 -35.95
C HIS A 141 21.70 -0.09 -35.34
N PRO A 142 22.24 0.91 -36.06
CA PRO A 142 22.52 2.22 -35.46
C PRO A 142 21.25 2.94 -35.00
N THR A 143 20.14 2.82 -35.73
CA THR A 143 18.85 3.40 -35.32
C THR A 143 18.29 2.72 -34.08
N ILE A 144 18.40 1.39 -33.99
CA ILE A 144 17.98 0.62 -32.81
C ILE A 144 18.84 1.01 -31.59
N GLU A 145 20.14 1.17 -31.79
CA GLU A 145 21.05 1.56 -30.72
C GLU A 145 20.79 3.00 -30.24
N ASP A 146 20.53 3.94 -31.17
CA ASP A 146 20.10 5.30 -30.83
C ASP A 146 18.78 5.31 -30.04
N LEU A 147 17.79 4.51 -30.46
CA LEU A 147 16.53 4.36 -29.73
C LEU A 147 16.73 3.76 -28.34
N LYS A 148 17.59 2.75 -28.19
CA LYS A 148 17.95 2.18 -26.88
C LYS A 148 18.62 3.21 -25.98
N ASN A 149 19.59 3.95 -26.51
CA ASN A 149 20.26 5.02 -25.77
C ASN A 149 19.28 6.11 -25.36
N LYS A 150 18.34 6.47 -26.23
CA LYS A 150 17.26 7.42 -25.92
C LYS A 150 16.35 6.89 -24.82
N ILE A 151 15.96 5.62 -24.86
CA ILE A 151 15.19 4.98 -23.78
C ILE A 151 15.97 5.03 -22.45
N ILE A 152 17.24 4.61 -22.44
CA ILE A 152 18.07 4.61 -21.23
C ILE A 152 18.24 6.02 -20.67
N SER A 153 18.50 7.01 -21.54
CA SER A 153 18.62 8.42 -21.15
C SER A 153 17.31 8.95 -20.55
N SER A 154 16.16 8.61 -21.13
CA SER A 154 14.84 8.98 -20.63
C SER A 154 14.51 8.31 -19.30
N THR A 155 14.80 7.01 -19.15
CA THR A 155 14.64 6.28 -17.89
C THR A 155 15.52 6.86 -16.79
N THR A 156 16.77 7.20 -17.10
CA THR A 156 17.71 7.81 -16.14
C THR A 156 17.26 9.21 -15.74
N ALA A 157 16.81 10.03 -16.71
CA ALA A 157 16.26 11.35 -16.45
C ALA A 157 14.99 11.27 -15.59
N ASN A 158 14.10 10.31 -15.86
CA ASN A 158 12.90 10.08 -15.06
C ASN A 158 13.26 9.66 -13.63
N ALA A 159 14.22 8.74 -13.45
CA ALA A 159 14.72 8.38 -12.12
C ALA A 159 15.31 9.58 -11.37
N ASN A 160 16.06 10.45 -12.07
CA ASN A 160 16.59 11.67 -11.48
C ASN A 160 15.47 12.64 -11.04
N ILE A 161 14.44 12.83 -11.87
CA ILE A 161 13.27 13.65 -11.52
C ILE A 161 12.56 13.09 -10.29
N ILE A 162 12.36 11.77 -10.21
CA ILE A 162 11.75 11.13 -9.04
C ILE A 162 12.57 11.41 -7.78
N LEU A 163 13.90 11.26 -7.84
CA LEU A 163 14.79 11.59 -6.72
C LEU A 163 14.71 13.06 -6.32
N GLN A 164 14.62 13.98 -7.28
CA GLN A 164 14.45 15.41 -7.00
C GLN A 164 13.09 15.70 -6.34
N ILE A 165 12.02 15.02 -6.78
CA ILE A 165 10.69 15.13 -6.16
C ILE A 165 10.74 14.65 -4.72
N ASP A 166 11.36 13.49 -4.47
CA ASP A 166 11.47 12.95 -3.12
C ASP A 166 12.34 13.83 -2.22
N ASN A 167 13.45 14.36 -2.75
CA ASN A 167 14.29 15.32 -2.03
C ASN A 167 13.53 16.61 -1.69
N ALA A 168 12.78 17.17 -2.65
CA ALA A 168 11.98 18.37 -2.44
C ALA A 168 10.85 18.12 -1.42
N ARG A 169 10.23 16.93 -1.42
CA ARG A 169 9.23 16.53 -0.42
C ARG A 169 9.84 16.42 0.97
N LEU A 170 10.97 15.73 1.11
CA LEU A 170 11.68 15.61 2.39
C LEU A 170 12.11 16.99 2.92
N ALA A 171 12.59 17.88 2.05
CA ALA A 171 12.93 19.25 2.45
C ALA A 171 11.68 20.05 2.88
N ALA A 172 10.56 19.92 2.16
CA ALA A 172 9.31 20.57 2.54
C ALA A 172 8.79 20.08 3.90
N ASP A 173 8.87 18.77 4.18
CA ASP A 173 8.49 18.20 5.47
C ASP A 173 9.43 18.64 6.60
N ASP A 174 10.73 18.74 6.36
CA ASP A 174 11.69 19.29 7.34
C ASP A 174 11.38 20.76 7.68
N PHE A 175 11.08 21.59 6.66
CA PHE A 175 10.66 22.97 6.90
C PHE A 175 9.32 23.07 7.60
N ARG A 176 8.36 22.18 7.28
CA ARG A 176 7.07 22.12 7.97
C ARG A 176 7.24 21.78 9.44
N LEU A 177 8.04 20.77 9.78
CA LEU A 177 8.32 20.38 11.16
C LEU A 177 9.03 21.51 11.92
N LYS A 178 10.03 22.15 11.30
CA LYS A 178 10.71 23.32 11.88
C LYS A 178 9.74 24.47 12.14
N TYR A 179 8.83 24.75 11.21
CA TYR A 179 7.80 25.77 11.37
C TYR A 179 6.83 25.43 12.51
N GLU A 180 6.36 24.18 12.59
CA GLU A 180 5.47 23.72 13.66
C GLU A 180 6.14 23.84 15.04
N ASN A 181 7.44 23.50 15.14
CA ASN A 181 8.21 23.65 16.36
C ASN A 181 8.39 25.13 16.75
N GLU A 182 8.78 25.99 15.81
CA GLU A 182 8.90 27.42 16.10
C GLU A 182 7.56 28.07 16.44
N LEU A 183 6.47 27.67 15.78
CA LEU A 183 5.14 28.14 16.12
C LEU A 183 4.77 27.77 17.57
N ALA A 184 5.08 26.54 18.00
CA ALA A 184 4.85 26.12 19.38
C ALA A 184 5.69 26.91 20.39
N LEU A 185 6.98 27.16 20.08
CA LEU A 185 7.84 28.02 20.90
C LEU A 185 7.31 29.45 20.97
N HIS A 186 6.91 30.02 19.83
CA HIS A 186 6.28 31.34 19.77
C HIS A 186 5.03 31.42 20.64
N GLN A 187 4.12 30.45 20.55
CA GLN A 187 2.91 30.40 21.38
C GLN A 187 3.23 30.32 22.88
N ASN A 188 4.23 29.53 23.27
CA ASN A 188 4.68 29.46 24.66
C ASN A 188 5.24 30.80 25.14
N THR A 189 6.11 31.44 24.35
CA THR A 189 6.66 32.76 24.70
C THR A 189 5.59 33.85 24.74
N GLU A 190 4.58 33.77 23.87
CA GLU A 190 3.43 34.69 23.90
C GLU A 190 2.57 34.49 25.15
N ALA A 191 2.36 33.24 25.57
CA ALA A 191 1.70 32.92 26.83
C ALA A 191 2.48 33.47 28.03
N ASP A 192 3.80 33.31 28.06
CA ASP A 192 4.67 33.85 29.11
C ASP A 192 4.61 35.39 29.15
N ILE A 193 4.68 36.06 27.99
CA ILE A 193 4.55 37.53 27.90
C ILE A 193 3.20 37.99 28.44
N ASN A 194 2.11 37.31 28.10
CA ASN A 194 0.78 37.64 28.59
C ASN A 194 0.65 37.40 30.10
N GLY A 195 1.23 36.32 30.62
CA GLY A 195 1.33 36.07 32.06
C GLY A 195 2.12 37.16 32.80
N LEU A 196 3.27 37.57 32.26
CA LEU A 196 4.07 38.66 32.83
C LEU A 196 3.34 40.00 32.79
N ARG A 197 2.56 40.28 31.75
CA ARG A 197 1.70 41.47 31.69
C ARG A 197 0.64 41.45 32.78
N GLN A 198 -0.01 40.32 33.02
CA GLN A 198 -0.98 40.18 34.09
C GLN A 198 -0.33 40.41 35.47
N VAL A 199 0.84 39.83 35.72
CA VAL A 199 1.58 40.07 36.97
C VAL A 199 1.97 41.54 37.13
N LEU A 200 2.36 42.21 36.05
CA LEU A 200 2.64 43.65 36.07
C LEU A 200 1.40 44.47 36.43
N ASP A 201 0.23 44.13 35.87
CA ASP A 201 -1.04 44.80 36.16
C ASP A 201 -1.44 44.58 37.63
N GLU A 202 -1.31 43.35 38.15
CA GLU A 202 -1.54 43.01 39.56
C GLU A 202 -0.61 43.78 40.50
N LEU A 203 0.70 43.84 40.19
CA LEU A 203 1.67 44.61 40.96
C LEU A 203 1.38 46.11 40.91
N THR A 204 0.91 46.62 39.77
CA THR A 204 0.52 48.02 39.63
C THR A 204 -0.69 48.33 40.52
N LEU A 205 -1.69 47.45 40.55
CA LEU A 205 -2.83 47.59 41.46
C LEU A 205 -2.40 47.55 42.93
N CYS A 206 -1.59 46.59 43.34
CA CYS A 206 -1.05 46.51 44.71
C CYS A 206 -0.26 47.77 45.08
N ARG A 207 0.55 48.29 44.16
CA ARG A 207 1.28 49.55 44.38
C ARG A 207 0.33 50.71 44.61
N THR A 208 -0.71 50.85 43.78
CA THR A 208 -1.69 51.95 43.94
C THR A 208 -2.49 51.85 45.23
N ASP A 209 -2.82 50.62 45.68
CA ASP A 209 -3.47 50.40 46.98
C ASP A 209 -2.56 50.81 48.14
N GLN A 210 -1.28 50.42 48.09
CA GLN A 210 -0.29 50.83 49.09
C GLN A 210 -0.03 52.33 49.09
N GLU A 211 0.03 52.98 47.92
CA GLU A 211 0.14 54.44 47.81
C GLU A 211 -1.08 55.12 48.43
N LEU A 212 -2.29 54.61 48.21
CA LEU A 212 -3.52 55.16 48.81
C LEU A 212 -3.54 55.00 50.33
N GLN A 213 -3.12 53.84 50.86
CA GLN A 213 -2.98 53.64 52.30
C GLN A 213 -1.93 54.61 52.90
N TYR A 214 -0.79 54.78 52.22
CA TYR A 214 0.26 55.69 52.66
C TYR A 214 -0.23 57.14 52.72
N GLU A 215 -0.92 57.62 51.67
CA GLU A 215 -1.50 58.96 51.66
C GLU A 215 -2.55 59.13 52.75
N SER A 216 -3.45 58.15 52.95
CA SER A 216 -4.44 58.18 54.03
C SER A 216 -3.79 58.28 55.41
N LEU A 217 -2.74 57.50 55.69
CA LEU A 217 -2.01 57.57 56.96
C LEU A 217 -1.25 58.89 57.12
N SER A 218 -0.69 59.42 56.03
CA SER A 218 -0.02 60.72 56.00
C SER A 218 -1.00 61.85 56.34
N GLU A 219 -2.18 61.86 55.70
CA GLU A 219 -3.27 62.79 55.98
C GLU A 219 -3.70 62.71 57.45
N GLU A 220 -3.93 61.50 57.99
CA GLU A 220 -4.27 61.31 59.40
C GLU A 220 -3.19 61.87 60.34
N MET A 221 -1.91 61.66 60.03
CA MET A 221 -0.80 62.18 60.82
C MET A 221 -0.76 63.73 60.78
N THR A 222 -0.97 64.34 59.61
CA THR A 222 -1.04 65.80 59.50
C THR A 222 -2.24 66.37 60.24
N TYR A 223 -3.38 65.67 60.20
CA TYR A 223 -4.58 66.04 60.93
C TYR A 223 -4.36 66.00 62.45
N LEU A 224 -3.78 64.91 62.97
CA LEU A 224 -3.45 64.76 64.39
C LEU A 224 -2.45 65.83 64.87
N LYS A 225 -1.41 66.13 64.09
CA LYS A 225 -0.46 67.20 64.40
C LYS A 225 -1.14 68.57 64.47
N LYS A 226 -2.00 68.88 63.49
CA LYS A 226 -2.74 70.14 63.46
C LYS A 226 -3.70 70.25 64.65
N ASN A 227 -4.42 69.17 64.98
CA ASN A 227 -5.29 69.13 66.15
C ASN A 227 -4.48 69.36 67.45
N HIS A 228 -3.34 68.69 67.59
CA HIS A 228 -2.46 68.91 68.75
C HIS A 228 -1.95 70.35 68.83
N ASP A 229 -1.52 70.95 67.73
CA ASP A 229 -1.08 72.35 67.69
C ASP A 229 -2.23 73.33 68.03
N GLU A 230 -3.45 73.03 67.59
CA GLU A 230 -4.66 73.81 67.93
C GLU A 230 -5.02 73.68 69.41
N GLU A 231 -4.98 72.47 69.97
CA GLU A 231 -5.20 72.21 71.39
C GLU A 231 -4.13 72.87 72.27
N MET A 232 -2.85 72.75 71.89
CA MET A 232 -1.75 73.41 72.58
C MET A 232 -1.89 74.94 72.53
N ARG A 233 -2.30 75.49 71.38
CA ARG A 233 -2.57 76.92 71.24
C ARG A 233 -3.78 77.35 72.08
N ALA A 234 -4.84 76.55 72.15
CA ALA A 234 -6.00 76.80 72.98
C ALA A 234 -5.64 76.76 74.48
N LEU A 235 -4.86 75.77 74.91
CA LEU A 235 -4.32 75.66 76.26
C LEU A 235 -3.36 76.81 76.60
N GLN A 236 -2.54 77.25 75.65
CA GLN A 236 -1.64 78.38 75.85
C GLN A 236 -2.39 79.72 75.92
N CYS A 237 -3.46 79.89 75.13
CA CYS A 237 -4.40 81.01 75.27
C CYS A 237 -5.15 80.96 76.61
N ALA A 238 -5.52 79.77 77.09
CA ALA A 238 -6.13 79.58 78.41
C ALA A 238 -5.13 79.81 79.56
N ALA A 239 -3.86 79.47 79.37
CA ALA A 239 -2.78 79.65 80.34
C ALA A 239 -2.16 81.07 80.33
N GLY A 240 -2.48 81.89 79.32
CA GLY A 240 -2.07 83.30 79.22
C GLY A 240 -2.84 84.26 80.15
N GLY A 241 -3.86 83.76 80.85
CA GLY A 241 -4.50 84.47 81.95
C GLY A 241 -3.76 84.22 83.25
N ASN A 242 -3.12 85.24 83.82
CA ASN A 242 -2.83 85.24 85.24
C ASN A 242 -4.19 85.34 85.98
N VAL A 243 -4.87 84.21 86.13
CA VAL A 243 -6.18 84.16 86.80
C VAL A 243 -5.93 84.09 88.30
N ASN A 244 -5.99 85.27 88.94
CA ASN A 244 -6.35 85.33 90.35
C ASN A 244 -7.80 84.86 90.47
N VAL A 245 -8.01 83.59 90.83
CA VAL A 245 -9.33 83.03 91.11
C VAL A 245 -9.71 83.42 92.54
N GLU A 246 -10.30 84.60 92.69
CA GLU A 246 -11.08 84.89 93.90
C GLU A 246 -12.42 84.15 93.82
N LEU A 247 -12.48 83.17 94.72
CA LEU A 247 -13.58 82.28 95.06
C LEU A 247 -14.87 83.07 95.35
N ASN A 248 -15.83 83.00 94.43
CA ASN A 248 -17.24 83.29 94.73
C ASN A 248 -18.00 81.96 94.76
N ALA A 249 -18.15 81.43 95.98
CA ALA A 249 -18.95 80.27 96.28
C ALA A 249 -20.43 80.58 96.01
N ALA A 250 -20.91 80.20 94.83
CA ALA A 250 -22.33 79.98 94.60
C ALA A 250 -22.81 78.78 95.47
N PRO A 251 -24.11 78.70 95.80
CA PRO A 251 -24.63 77.93 96.93
C PRO A 251 -24.23 76.46 96.84
N GLY A 252 -23.78 75.90 97.96
CA GLY A 252 -23.23 74.54 98.05
C GLY A 252 -24.09 73.49 97.35
N VAL A 253 -23.67 73.11 96.16
CA VAL A 253 -24.12 71.87 95.51
C VAL A 253 -23.62 70.74 96.39
N ASP A 254 -24.53 69.86 96.82
CA ASP A 254 -24.21 68.69 97.62
C ASP A 254 -23.18 67.82 96.88
N LEU A 255 -21.92 67.98 97.28
CA LEU A 255 -20.76 67.34 96.67
C LEU A 255 -20.90 65.81 96.70
N THR A 256 -21.64 65.29 97.68
CA THR A 256 -21.95 63.86 97.81
C THR A 256 -22.82 63.38 96.66
N VAL A 257 -23.82 64.18 96.27
CA VAL A 257 -24.71 63.87 95.14
C VAL A 257 -23.96 64.03 93.81
N LEU A 258 -23.14 65.06 93.66
CA LEU A 258 -22.33 65.25 92.45
C LEU A 258 -21.30 64.13 92.26
N LEU A 259 -20.56 63.74 93.30
CA LEU A 259 -19.59 62.63 93.24
C LEU A 259 -20.29 61.30 92.97
N LYS A 260 -21.47 61.06 93.55
CA LYS A 260 -22.29 59.88 93.24
C LYS A 260 -22.76 59.87 91.79
N ASN A 261 -23.22 61.00 91.27
CA ASN A 261 -23.64 61.13 89.87
C ASN A 261 -22.44 60.92 88.93
N MET A 262 -21.28 61.54 89.19
CA MET A 262 -20.08 61.28 88.37
C MET A 262 -19.67 59.81 88.41
N ARG A 263 -19.72 59.16 89.58
CA ARG A 263 -19.43 57.72 89.69
C ARG A 263 -20.42 56.89 88.87
N ALA A 264 -21.71 57.22 88.92
CA ALA A 264 -22.75 56.55 88.14
C ALA A 264 -22.55 56.73 86.63
N GLU A 265 -22.16 57.92 86.17
CA GLU A 265 -21.83 58.19 84.77
C GLU A 265 -20.59 57.40 84.32
N TYR A 266 -19.53 57.34 85.13
CA TYR A 266 -18.34 56.54 84.82
C TYR A 266 -18.63 55.04 84.84
N GLU A 267 -19.46 54.56 85.77
CA GLU A 267 -19.88 53.16 85.84
C GLU A 267 -20.75 52.79 84.63
N ALA A 268 -21.66 53.68 84.21
CA ALA A 268 -22.44 53.51 82.99
C ALA A 268 -21.56 53.52 81.72
N LEU A 269 -20.56 54.40 81.65
CA LEU A 269 -19.63 54.47 80.52
C LEU A 269 -18.70 53.24 80.46
N ALA A 270 -18.18 52.78 81.61
CA ALA A 270 -17.36 51.58 81.69
C ALA A 270 -18.16 50.33 81.32
N GLU A 271 -19.41 50.25 81.77
CA GLU A 271 -20.33 49.17 81.44
C GLU A 271 -20.75 49.22 79.97
N GLN A 272 -20.96 50.41 79.39
CA GLN A 272 -21.19 50.58 77.95
C GLN A 272 -19.97 50.13 77.15
N ASN A 273 -18.76 50.55 77.53
CA ASN A 273 -17.52 50.15 76.87
C ASN A 273 -17.32 48.62 76.93
N ARG A 274 -17.61 48.00 78.08
CA ARG A 274 -17.59 46.53 78.23
C ARG A 274 -18.55 45.85 77.25
N ARG A 275 -19.80 46.34 77.15
CA ARG A 275 -20.79 45.79 76.21
C ARG A 275 -20.39 45.99 74.75
N ASP A 276 -19.86 47.15 74.40
CA ASP A 276 -19.40 47.44 73.04
C ASP A 276 -18.20 46.57 72.64
N ALA A 277 -17.28 46.32 73.59
CA ALA A 277 -16.16 45.40 73.40
C ALA A 277 -16.63 43.94 73.25
N GLU A 278 -17.59 43.50 74.07
CA GLU A 278 -18.20 42.16 73.95
C GLU A 278 -18.95 42.00 72.63
N ALA A 279 -19.73 43.01 72.22
CA ALA A 279 -20.43 43.01 70.95
C ALA A 279 -19.46 42.95 69.76
N GLY A 280 -18.40 43.75 69.77
CA GLY A 280 -17.36 43.73 68.74
C GLY A 280 -16.58 42.41 68.70
N PHE A 281 -16.34 41.78 69.86
CA PHE A 281 -15.73 40.44 69.91
C PHE A 281 -16.66 39.38 69.32
N HIS A 282 -17.95 39.42 69.67
CA HIS A 282 -18.95 38.49 69.13
C HIS A 282 -19.13 38.65 67.62
N GLU A 283 -19.18 39.88 67.11
CA GLU A 283 -19.28 40.14 65.67
C GLU A 283 -18.05 39.62 64.91
N LYS A 284 -16.83 39.90 65.40
CA LYS A 284 -15.59 39.39 64.79
C LYS A 284 -15.47 37.86 64.89
N SER A 285 -15.91 37.28 66.00
CA SER A 285 -15.92 35.82 66.17
C SER A 285 -16.94 35.16 65.25
N ALA A 286 -18.12 35.75 65.08
CA ALA A 286 -19.16 35.24 64.18
C ALA A 286 -18.73 35.34 62.71
N THR A 287 -18.13 36.46 62.30
CA THR A 287 -17.61 36.62 60.93
C THR A 287 -16.46 35.65 60.64
N LEU A 288 -15.54 35.47 61.58
CA LEU A 288 -14.47 34.47 61.45
C LEU A 288 -15.02 33.04 61.37
N GLN A 289 -16.00 32.69 62.20
CA GLN A 289 -16.63 31.37 62.18
C GLN A 289 -17.38 31.11 60.86
N GLN A 290 -18.02 32.14 60.30
CA GLN A 290 -18.65 32.07 58.98
C GLN A 290 -17.60 31.84 57.88
N GLN A 291 -16.52 32.62 57.87
CA GLN A 291 -15.42 32.46 56.92
C GLN A 291 -14.79 31.06 56.99
N ILE A 292 -14.53 30.54 58.20
CA ILE A 292 -14.01 29.18 58.37
C ILE A 292 -14.98 28.14 57.79
N SER A 293 -16.29 28.35 57.93
CA SER A 293 -17.30 27.43 57.42
C SER A 293 -17.37 27.47 55.89
N ASP A 294 -17.29 28.68 55.31
CA ASP A 294 -17.28 28.89 53.86
C ASP A 294 -16.00 28.32 53.22
N ASP A 295 -14.83 28.57 53.83
CA ASP A 295 -13.53 28.04 53.39
C ASP A 295 -13.49 26.51 53.51
N ALA A 296 -14.02 25.94 54.59
CA ALA A 296 -14.15 24.49 54.74
C ALA A 296 -15.08 23.91 53.67
N GLY A 297 -16.19 24.59 53.36
CA GLY A 297 -17.09 24.24 52.27
C GLY A 297 -16.38 24.22 50.92
N ALA A 298 -15.71 25.32 50.56
CA ALA A 298 -14.95 25.45 49.33
C ALA A 298 -13.84 24.39 49.20
N ALA A 299 -13.09 24.14 50.29
CA ALA A 299 -12.06 23.11 50.34
C ALA A 299 -12.64 21.69 50.14
N THR A 300 -13.81 21.40 50.72
CA THR A 300 -14.48 20.11 50.50
C THR A 300 -14.98 19.94 49.06
N SER A 301 -15.52 20.99 48.44
CA SER A 301 -15.95 20.97 47.04
C SER A 301 -14.77 20.74 46.09
N ALA A 302 -13.69 21.49 46.26
CA ALA A 302 -12.46 21.31 45.47
C ALA A 302 -11.89 19.90 45.65
N ARG A 303 -11.95 19.35 46.86
CA ARG A 303 -11.53 17.96 47.12
C ARG A 303 -12.43 16.95 46.39
N SER A 304 -13.75 17.15 46.37
CA SER A 304 -14.65 16.26 45.62
C SER A 304 -14.39 16.31 44.12
N GLU A 305 -14.26 17.51 43.53
CA GLU A 305 -13.95 17.71 42.11
C GLU A 305 -12.62 17.03 41.74
N LEU A 306 -11.58 17.20 42.56
CA LEU A 306 -10.30 16.53 42.34
C LEU A 306 -10.42 15.00 42.39
N THR A 307 -11.26 14.45 43.29
CA THR A 307 -11.50 13.00 43.32
C THR A 307 -12.33 12.49 42.15
N GLU A 308 -13.25 13.30 41.62
CA GLU A 308 -14.03 12.98 40.43
C GLU A 308 -13.15 13.00 39.18
N MET A 309 -12.33 14.04 39.00
CA MET A 309 -11.36 14.13 37.92
C MET A 309 -10.35 12.96 37.95
N LYS A 310 -9.88 12.55 39.14
CA LYS A 310 -9.04 11.35 39.29
C LYS A 310 -9.76 10.07 38.87
N ARG A 311 -11.05 9.91 39.22
CA ARG A 311 -11.84 8.75 38.79
C ARG A 311 -12.04 8.76 37.28
N SER A 312 -12.37 9.89 36.67
CA SER A 312 -12.53 10.04 35.22
C SER A 312 -11.24 9.71 34.48
N LEU A 313 -10.08 10.16 34.98
CA LEU A 313 -8.78 9.83 34.41
C LEU A 313 -8.51 8.32 34.48
N GLN A 314 -8.77 7.69 35.63
CA GLN A 314 -8.60 6.24 35.77
C GLN A 314 -9.53 5.45 34.84
N THR A 315 -10.79 5.85 34.70
CA THR A 315 -11.72 5.23 33.75
C THR A 315 -11.20 5.34 32.31
N LEU A 316 -10.76 6.53 31.91
CA LEU A 316 -10.24 6.75 30.55
C LEU A 316 -8.95 5.98 30.28
N ASP A 317 -8.07 5.84 31.28
CA ASP A 317 -6.86 5.01 31.17
C ASP A 317 -7.22 3.53 31.00
N ILE A 318 -8.19 3.01 31.77
CA ILE A 318 -8.68 1.63 31.61
C ILE A 318 -9.29 1.42 30.22
N GLU A 319 -10.08 2.38 29.74
CA GLU A 319 -10.63 2.34 28.39
C GLU A 319 -9.52 2.31 27.34
N LEU A 320 -8.50 3.16 27.48
CA LEU A 320 -7.32 3.16 26.60
C LEU A 320 -6.59 1.81 26.61
N GLN A 321 -6.32 1.25 27.79
CA GLN A 321 -5.68 -0.08 27.90
C GLN A 321 -6.53 -1.18 27.27
N SER A 322 -7.86 -1.12 27.42
CA SER A 322 -8.77 -2.07 26.80
C SER A 322 -8.76 -1.95 25.26
N LEU A 323 -8.73 -0.72 24.73
CA LEU A 323 -8.64 -0.46 23.29
C LEU A 323 -7.30 -0.93 22.71
N LEU A 324 -6.20 -0.73 23.44
CA LEU A 324 -4.89 -1.25 23.05
C LEU A 324 -4.87 -2.78 23.02
N ALA A 325 -5.47 -3.45 24.02
CA ALA A 325 -5.58 -4.91 24.04
C ALA A 325 -6.43 -5.46 22.88
N THR A 326 -7.56 -4.81 22.57
CA THR A 326 -8.40 -5.19 21.43
C THR A 326 -7.69 -4.97 20.10
N LYS A 327 -7.01 -3.83 19.92
CA LYS A 327 -6.17 -3.56 18.76
C LYS A 327 -5.12 -4.68 18.58
N HIS A 328 -4.38 -5.01 19.63
CA HIS A 328 -3.34 -6.04 19.57
C HIS A 328 -3.92 -7.40 19.18
N SER A 329 -5.06 -7.79 19.76
CA SER A 329 -5.77 -9.02 19.39
C SER A 329 -6.18 -9.06 17.91
N LEU A 330 -6.67 -7.94 17.37
CA LEU A 330 -7.03 -7.81 15.96
C LEU A 330 -5.80 -7.88 15.04
N GLU A 331 -4.69 -7.23 15.41
CA GLU A 331 -3.42 -7.32 14.66
C GLU A 331 -2.87 -8.75 14.64
N CYS A 332 -2.92 -9.46 15.78
CA CYS A 332 -2.55 -10.88 15.85
C CYS A 332 -3.45 -11.75 14.96
N SER A 333 -4.78 -11.55 15.03
CA SER A 333 -5.72 -12.28 14.19
C SER A 333 -5.51 -11.99 12.70
N LEU A 334 -5.21 -10.75 12.32
CA LEU A 334 -4.91 -10.38 10.95
C LEU A 334 -3.64 -11.10 10.47
N SER A 335 -2.55 -11.02 11.24
CA SER A 335 -1.28 -11.69 10.91
C SER A 335 -1.43 -13.21 10.80
N GLU A 336 -2.21 -13.84 11.68
CA GLU A 336 -2.52 -15.27 11.61
C GLU A 336 -3.30 -15.61 10.33
N THR A 337 -4.32 -14.82 9.98
CA THR A 337 -5.08 -15.04 8.74
C THR A 337 -4.21 -14.84 7.49
N GLU A 338 -3.39 -13.80 7.44
CA GLU A 338 -2.43 -13.56 6.36
C GLU A 338 -1.44 -14.72 6.22
N GLY A 339 -0.90 -15.21 7.34
CA GLY A 339 -0.02 -16.38 7.38
C GLY A 339 -0.71 -17.63 6.84
N ASN A 340 -1.96 -17.87 7.24
CA ASN A 340 -2.77 -19.00 6.74
C ASN A 340 -3.05 -18.91 5.24
N TYR A 341 -3.35 -17.72 4.71
CA TYR A 341 -3.55 -17.53 3.27
C TYR A 341 -2.25 -17.67 2.48
N CYS A 342 -1.14 -17.14 2.98
CA CYS A 342 0.19 -17.35 2.38
C CYS A 342 0.56 -18.83 2.31
N ALA A 343 0.30 -19.60 3.37
CA ALA A 343 0.54 -21.05 3.38
C ALA A 343 -0.34 -21.78 2.36
N GLN A 344 -1.63 -21.43 2.26
CA GLN A 344 -2.55 -22.00 1.27
C GLN A 344 -2.12 -21.67 -0.16
N LEU A 345 -1.71 -20.43 -0.43
CA LEU A 345 -1.18 -20.02 -1.74
C LEU A 345 0.09 -20.79 -2.09
N ALA A 346 1.03 -20.96 -1.14
CA ALA A 346 2.23 -21.74 -1.34
C ALA A 346 1.91 -23.22 -1.63
N GLN A 347 0.93 -23.80 -0.95
CA GLN A 347 0.46 -25.17 -1.21
C GLN A 347 -0.12 -25.31 -2.62
N ILE A 348 -0.98 -24.38 -3.05
CA ILE A 348 -1.56 -24.40 -4.39
C ILE A 348 -0.47 -24.22 -5.45
N GLN A 349 0.48 -23.30 -5.24
CA GLN A 349 1.61 -23.10 -6.15
C GLN A 349 2.47 -24.36 -6.28
N ALA A 350 2.71 -25.08 -5.18
CA ALA A 350 3.42 -26.36 -5.21
C ALA A 350 2.64 -27.44 -6.00
N GLN A 351 1.32 -27.49 -5.85
CA GLN A 351 0.47 -28.40 -6.63
C GLN A 351 0.49 -28.07 -8.13
N ILE A 352 0.45 -26.78 -8.49
CA ILE A 352 0.58 -26.32 -9.87
C ILE A 352 1.93 -26.77 -10.43
N GLY A 353 3.03 -26.50 -9.72
CA GLY A 353 4.37 -26.92 -10.15
C GLY A 353 4.49 -28.43 -10.36
N ALA A 354 3.93 -29.24 -9.47
CA ALA A 354 3.91 -30.70 -9.63
C ALA A 354 3.10 -31.15 -10.86
N LEU A 355 1.97 -30.52 -11.14
CA LEU A 355 1.16 -30.81 -12.34
C LEU A 355 1.86 -30.36 -13.63
N GLU A 356 2.53 -29.21 -13.61
CA GLU A 356 3.33 -28.71 -14.73
C GLU A 356 4.50 -29.66 -15.04
N GLU A 357 5.18 -30.17 -14.01
CA GLU A 357 6.24 -31.18 -14.15
C GLU A 357 5.71 -32.49 -14.73
N GLN A 358 4.56 -32.98 -14.24
CA GLN A 358 3.90 -34.17 -14.81
C GLN A 358 3.52 -33.97 -16.29
N LEU A 359 2.98 -32.80 -16.64
CA LEU A 359 2.66 -32.46 -18.03
C LEU A 359 3.92 -32.42 -18.90
N HIS A 360 5.02 -31.88 -18.38
CA HIS A 360 6.29 -31.85 -19.09
C HIS A 360 6.83 -33.27 -19.31
N GLN A 361 6.80 -34.11 -18.27
CA GLN A 361 7.21 -35.50 -18.34
C GLN A 361 6.43 -36.27 -19.42
N VAL A 362 5.09 -36.20 -19.42
CA VAL A 362 4.25 -36.87 -20.42
C VAL A 362 4.55 -36.38 -21.84
N ARG A 363 4.79 -35.08 -22.03
CA ARG A 363 5.19 -34.53 -23.35
C ARG A 363 6.50 -35.11 -23.82
N THR A 364 7.54 -35.12 -22.96
CA THR A 364 8.84 -35.67 -23.31
C THR A 364 8.78 -37.18 -23.62
N GLU A 365 7.99 -37.93 -22.85
CA GLU A 365 7.77 -39.36 -23.09
C GLU A 365 7.03 -39.60 -24.41
N THR A 366 6.01 -38.80 -24.72
CA THR A 366 5.27 -38.89 -26.00
C THR A 366 6.17 -38.55 -27.19
N GLU A 367 7.01 -37.53 -27.07
CA GLU A 367 8.01 -37.17 -28.08
C GLU A 367 9.04 -38.29 -28.26
N GLY A 368 9.50 -38.92 -27.18
CA GLY A 368 10.37 -40.09 -27.21
C GLY A 368 9.74 -41.28 -27.94
N GLN A 369 8.51 -41.66 -27.56
CA GLN A 369 7.75 -42.72 -28.22
C GLN A 369 7.55 -42.43 -29.72
N LYS A 370 7.26 -41.19 -30.08
CA LYS A 370 7.12 -40.78 -31.49
C LYS A 370 8.39 -41.06 -32.29
N LEU A 371 9.57 -40.73 -31.74
CA LEU A 371 10.86 -40.99 -32.41
C LEU A 371 11.11 -42.50 -32.55
N GLU A 372 10.80 -43.30 -31.53
CA GLU A 372 10.90 -44.76 -31.60
C GLU A 372 9.98 -45.35 -32.68
N TYR A 373 8.75 -44.83 -32.80
CA TYR A 373 7.82 -45.24 -33.87
C TYR A 373 8.32 -44.85 -35.26
N GLU A 374 8.90 -43.66 -35.44
CA GLU A 374 9.51 -43.23 -36.70
C GLU A 374 10.67 -44.15 -37.09
N GLN A 375 11.56 -44.49 -36.15
CA GLN A 375 12.66 -45.43 -36.38
C GLN A 375 12.16 -46.84 -36.77
N LEU A 376 11.13 -47.34 -36.07
CA LEU A 376 10.55 -48.65 -36.39
C LEU A 376 9.89 -48.65 -37.77
N LEU A 377 9.25 -47.55 -38.16
CA LEU A 377 8.67 -47.39 -39.48
C LEU A 377 9.75 -47.41 -40.57
N ASP A 378 10.88 -46.72 -40.36
CA ASP A 378 12.02 -46.72 -41.28
C ASP A 378 12.61 -48.13 -41.47
N ILE A 379 12.81 -48.88 -40.38
CA ILE A 379 13.27 -50.28 -40.42
C ILE A 379 12.27 -51.15 -41.17
N LYS A 380 10.96 -50.99 -40.90
CA LYS A 380 9.91 -51.72 -41.58
C LYS A 380 9.92 -51.45 -43.08
N VAL A 381 10.07 -50.19 -43.50
CA VAL A 381 10.18 -49.81 -44.91
C VAL A 381 11.44 -50.40 -45.55
N HIS A 382 12.55 -50.46 -44.82
CA HIS A 382 13.78 -51.11 -45.29
C HIS A 382 13.59 -52.62 -45.50
N LEU A 383 13.04 -53.32 -44.51
CA LEU A 383 12.75 -54.76 -44.59
C LEU A 383 11.74 -55.08 -45.70
N GLU A 384 10.73 -54.25 -45.92
CA GLU A 384 9.78 -54.43 -47.03
C GLU A 384 10.48 -54.36 -48.39
N LYS A 385 11.42 -53.44 -48.57
CA LYS A 385 12.24 -53.37 -49.79
C LYS A 385 13.12 -54.61 -49.93
N GLU A 386 13.70 -55.10 -48.84
CA GLU A 386 14.52 -56.32 -48.84
C GLU A 386 13.69 -57.55 -49.25
N ILE A 387 12.49 -57.69 -48.69
CA ILE A 387 11.53 -58.74 -49.08
C ILE A 387 11.14 -58.61 -50.55
N GLU A 388 10.88 -57.39 -51.03
CA GLU A 388 10.58 -57.15 -52.46
C GLU A 388 11.75 -57.61 -53.35
N THR A 389 13.00 -57.32 -52.96
CA THR A 389 14.18 -57.81 -53.69
C THR A 389 14.33 -59.33 -53.61
N TYR A 390 14.06 -59.94 -52.44
CA TYR A 390 14.09 -61.40 -52.30
C TYR A 390 13.01 -62.08 -53.14
N CYS A 391 11.79 -61.53 -53.17
CA CYS A 391 10.73 -62.00 -54.05
C CYS A 391 11.15 -61.90 -55.51
N LEU A 392 11.76 -60.80 -55.95
CA LEU A 392 12.24 -60.64 -57.32
C LEU A 392 13.37 -61.63 -57.68
N LEU A 393 14.24 -61.97 -56.73
CA LEU A 393 15.31 -62.94 -56.92
C LEU A 393 14.80 -64.39 -56.99
N ILE A 394 13.74 -64.71 -56.23
CA ILE A 394 13.08 -66.02 -56.18
C ILE A 394 12.13 -66.20 -57.36
N ASP A 395 11.42 -65.15 -57.78
CA ASP A 395 10.44 -65.13 -58.88
C ASP A 395 11.11 -65.08 -60.26
N GLY A 396 12.31 -65.66 -60.43
CA GLY A 396 12.95 -65.83 -61.73
C GLY A 396 11.97 -66.43 -62.75
N ASP A 397 11.38 -65.55 -63.56
CA ASP A 397 10.45 -65.83 -64.67
C ASP A 397 9.14 -66.59 -64.33
N GLY A 398 8.57 -66.43 -63.13
CA GLY A 398 7.35 -67.19 -62.77
C GLY A 398 6.55 -66.67 -61.59
N ASN A 399 5.58 -65.80 -61.89
CA ASN A 399 4.49 -65.31 -61.05
C ASN A 399 3.99 -66.27 -59.94
N SER A 400 4.42 -66.10 -58.67
CA SER A 400 3.58 -66.42 -57.49
C SER A 400 4.12 -66.01 -56.10
N CYS A 401 4.51 -64.75 -55.86
CA CYS A 401 4.42 -64.19 -54.49
C CYS A 401 2.94 -63.89 -54.16
N SER A 402 2.22 -64.94 -53.75
CA SER A 402 0.88 -64.80 -53.18
C SER A 402 1.00 -64.01 -51.88
N LYS A 403 0.69 -62.70 -51.91
CA LYS A 403 0.31 -61.93 -50.72
C LYS A 403 -0.73 -62.74 -49.98
N SER A 404 -0.33 -63.43 -48.91
CA SER A 404 -1.26 -64.09 -48.00
C SER A 404 -2.08 -63.00 -47.32
N LYS A 405 -3.23 -62.69 -47.93
CA LYS A 405 -4.37 -62.06 -47.26
C LYS A 405 -4.75 -62.99 -46.11
N GLY A 406 -4.25 -62.68 -44.93
CA GLY A 406 -4.56 -63.41 -43.73
C GLY A 406 -4.19 -62.56 -42.53
N PHE A 407 -5.05 -61.60 -42.18
CA PHE A 407 -5.57 -61.44 -40.84
C PHE A 407 -6.82 -60.55 -40.89
N GLY A 408 -7.81 -60.94 -40.09
CA GLY A 408 -9.23 -60.67 -40.30
C GLY A 408 -9.62 -59.21 -40.47
N SER A 409 -10.62 -59.02 -41.33
CA SER A 409 -11.58 -57.93 -41.26
C SER A 409 -12.36 -58.06 -39.95
N GLY A 410 -11.71 -57.66 -38.86
CA GLY A 410 -12.37 -57.28 -37.62
C GLY A 410 -12.89 -55.87 -37.84
N ASN A 411 -14.16 -55.78 -38.21
CA ASN A 411 -14.95 -54.57 -38.25
C ASN A 411 -15.08 -54.02 -36.82
N SER A 412 -14.01 -53.46 -36.26
CA SER A 412 -14.10 -52.61 -35.08
C SER A 412 -14.61 -51.28 -35.59
N GLY A 413 -15.94 -51.18 -35.69
CA GLY A 413 -16.58 -49.89 -35.82
C GLY A 413 -15.92 -48.95 -34.82
N ASN A 414 -15.48 -47.79 -35.31
CA ASN A 414 -15.42 -46.60 -34.48
C ASN A 414 -16.84 -46.39 -33.95
N SER A 415 -17.21 -47.10 -32.87
CA SER A 415 -18.07 -46.47 -31.89
C SER A 415 -17.22 -45.33 -31.37
N SER A 416 -17.47 -44.14 -31.91
CA SER A 416 -17.35 -42.93 -31.10
C SER A 416 -18.06 -43.26 -29.79
N LYS A 417 -17.30 -43.70 -28.78
CA LYS A 417 -17.74 -43.58 -27.41
C LYS A 417 -17.74 -42.08 -27.21
N ASP A 418 -18.87 -41.46 -27.55
CA ASP A 418 -19.30 -40.25 -26.88
C ASP A 418 -19.24 -40.59 -25.41
N LEU A 419 -18.13 -40.19 -24.78
CA LEU A 419 -18.06 -40.04 -23.35
C LEU A 419 -19.15 -39.02 -23.04
N SER A 420 -20.33 -39.49 -22.68
CA SER A 420 -21.36 -38.66 -22.06
C SER A 420 -20.70 -38.05 -20.83
N LYS A 421 -20.22 -36.81 -20.98
CA LYS A 421 -19.74 -35.99 -19.87
C LYS A 421 -20.92 -35.82 -18.92
N THR A 422 -20.96 -36.65 -17.88
CA THR A 422 -21.81 -36.42 -16.71
C THR A 422 -21.21 -35.24 -15.96
N THR A 423 -21.71 -34.04 -16.25
CA THR A 423 -21.35 -32.84 -15.49
C THR A 423 -22.04 -32.94 -14.13
N LEU A 424 -21.28 -33.36 -13.10
CA LEU A 424 -21.76 -33.34 -11.72
C LEU A 424 -21.69 -31.90 -11.21
N ILE A 425 -22.85 -31.24 -11.11
CA ILE A 425 -22.94 -29.93 -10.47
C ILE A 425 -23.01 -30.16 -8.96
N LYS A 426 -21.92 -29.83 -8.27
CA LYS A 426 -21.87 -29.80 -6.80
C LYS A 426 -22.14 -28.36 -6.36
N THR A 427 -23.34 -28.11 -5.85
CA THR A 427 -23.68 -26.82 -5.27
C THR A 427 -23.38 -26.86 -3.79
N VAL A 428 -22.45 -26.02 -3.34
CA VAL A 428 -22.14 -25.83 -1.92
C VAL A 428 -23.02 -24.69 -1.43
N VAL A 429 -23.92 -24.97 -0.50
CA VAL A 429 -24.74 -23.95 0.15
C VAL A 429 -24.16 -23.73 1.54
N GLU A 430 -23.64 -22.53 1.76
CA GLU A 430 -23.10 -22.10 3.05
C GLU A 430 -24.08 -21.13 3.72
N GLU A 431 -24.53 -21.46 4.93
CA GLU A 431 -25.27 -20.52 5.77
C GLU A 431 -24.25 -19.69 6.56
N ILE A 432 -24.27 -18.38 6.33
CA ILE A 432 -23.34 -17.42 6.94
C ILE A 432 -24.11 -16.49 7.88
N ASP A 433 -23.57 -16.29 9.08
CA ASP A 433 -24.12 -15.37 10.08
C ASP A 433 -23.86 -13.88 9.74
N GLN A 434 -24.53 -12.94 10.43
CA GLN A 434 -24.36 -11.48 10.26
C GLN A 434 -22.92 -10.96 10.49
N ARG A 435 -21.99 -11.83 10.93
CA ARG A 435 -20.57 -11.54 11.16
C ARG A 435 -19.62 -12.28 10.20
N GLY A 436 -20.13 -12.89 9.14
CA GLY A 436 -19.31 -13.49 8.07
C GLY A 436 -18.68 -14.86 8.40
N ARG A 437 -19.08 -15.52 9.49
CA ARG A 437 -18.61 -16.87 9.83
C ARG A 437 -19.59 -17.93 9.33
N VAL A 438 -19.07 -18.98 8.71
CA VAL A 438 -19.86 -20.11 8.16
C VAL A 438 -20.34 -20.99 9.32
N LEU A 439 -21.66 -21.10 9.50
CA LEU A 439 -22.27 -21.89 10.57
C LEU A 439 -22.53 -23.34 10.16
N SER A 440 -22.83 -23.57 8.89
CA SER A 440 -23.14 -24.89 8.35
C SER A 440 -22.82 -24.93 6.86
N SER A 441 -22.18 -26.01 6.42
CA SER A 441 -21.88 -26.27 5.01
C SER A 441 -22.47 -27.62 4.62
N ARG A 442 -23.40 -27.61 3.66
CA ARG A 442 -24.04 -28.82 3.14
C ARG A 442 -23.82 -28.92 1.63
N VAL A 443 -23.22 -30.02 1.20
CA VAL A 443 -22.97 -30.31 -0.22
C VAL A 443 -24.12 -31.15 -0.76
N GLN A 444 -24.82 -30.63 -1.77
CA GLN A 444 -25.87 -31.36 -2.48
C GLN A 444 -25.39 -31.68 -3.91
N SER A 445 -25.43 -32.95 -4.28
CA SER A 445 -25.03 -33.43 -5.62
C SER A 445 -26.28 -33.87 -6.38
N ILE A 446 -26.60 -33.22 -7.49
CA ILE A 446 -27.72 -33.58 -8.36
C ILE A 446 -27.14 -33.99 -9.71
N GLU A 447 -27.49 -35.20 -10.17
CA GLU A 447 -27.06 -35.74 -11.46
C GLU A 447 -28.08 -35.33 -12.54
N GLU A 448 -27.75 -34.31 -13.33
CA GLU A 448 -28.64 -33.83 -14.41
C GLU A 448 -28.32 -34.54 -15.73
N LYS A 449 -29.22 -35.41 -16.20
CA LYS A 449 -29.17 -35.99 -17.54
C LYS A 449 -29.91 -35.08 -18.52
N THR A 450 -29.17 -34.27 -19.26
CA THR A 450 -29.74 -33.36 -20.26
C THR A 450 -30.30 -34.13 -21.45
N SER A 451 -31.63 -34.24 -21.50
CA SER A 451 -32.37 -34.64 -22.71
C SER A 451 -32.70 -33.38 -23.50
N LYS A 452 -32.36 -33.35 -24.80
CA LYS A 452 -32.66 -32.26 -25.75
C LYS A 452 -34.07 -31.70 -25.55
N VAL A 453 -34.17 -30.44 -25.14
CA VAL A 453 -35.43 -29.67 -25.14
C VAL A 453 -35.66 -29.12 -26.54
N THR A 454 -36.70 -29.63 -27.20
CA THR A 454 -37.38 -28.98 -28.33
C THR A 454 -38.37 -27.94 -27.80
N ASN A 455 -38.37 -26.76 -28.43
CA ASN A 455 -39.25 -25.60 -28.21
C ASN A 455 -40.68 -25.92 -27.74
N GLY A 456 -41.10 -25.23 -26.67
CA GLY A 456 -42.50 -25.12 -26.23
C GLY A 456 -42.74 -23.75 -25.58
N LYS A 457 -43.47 -22.91 -26.29
CA LYS A 457 -43.87 -21.54 -25.93
C LYS A 457 -45.04 -21.61 -24.93
N THR A 458 -44.91 -21.02 -23.73
CA THR A 458 -46.06 -20.69 -22.87
C THR A 458 -45.75 -19.50 -21.97
N GLU A 459 -46.54 -18.44 -22.15
CA GLU A 459 -46.74 -17.34 -21.21
C GLU A 459 -47.23 -17.87 -19.85
N GLN A 460 -46.77 -17.28 -18.74
CA GLN A 460 -47.65 -16.84 -17.63
C GLN A 460 -46.89 -16.07 -16.52
N ARG A 461 -47.20 -14.77 -16.46
CA ARG A 461 -47.71 -14.02 -15.29
C ARG A 461 -46.95 -14.09 -13.94
N LEU A 462 -46.38 -12.93 -13.58
CA LEU A 462 -46.02 -12.51 -12.20
C LEU A 462 -47.17 -12.77 -11.19
N PRO A 463 -46.83 -12.97 -9.91
CA PRO A 463 -47.09 -11.86 -8.99
C PRO A 463 -46.06 -11.68 -7.86
N PHE A 464 -45.82 -10.39 -7.57
CA PHE A 464 -45.20 -9.73 -6.40
C PHE A 464 -43.73 -9.99 -6.08
#